data_AF-A0A4Y2P8X6-F1
#
_entry.id   AF-A0A4Y2P8X6-F1
#
_cell.length_a   1.000
_cell.length_b   1.000
_cell.length_c   1.000
_cell.angle_alpha   90.00
_cell.angle_beta   90.00
_cell.angle_gamma   90.00
#
_symmetry.space_group_name_H-M   'P 1'
#
loop_
_entity.id
_entity.type
_entity.pdbx_description
1 polymer ?
#
loop_
_entity_poly.entity_id
_entity_poly.type
_entity_poly.pdbx_seq_one_letter_code
_entity_poly.pdbx_strand_id
1 'polypeptide(L)'
;MALVFPTRNGIFHQDNASCHRARIVLEWFEELTDEFHLMSWQPNSPDLNPMEHIWDVMERQLRAQTPPCPNISTLRDRCLNIWYNLSAVMYQKPVASMPRRVAAVFKAKGRVIE
;
A
#
# COMPACT_ATOMS: atom_id res chain seq x y z
N MET A 1 -7.99 -23.10 -6.34
CA MET A 1 -7.76 -21.75 -5.79
C MET A 1 -6.39 -21.74 -5.14
N ALA A 2 -5.52 -20.80 -5.52
CA ALA A 2 -4.25 -20.60 -4.84
C ALA A 2 -4.50 -19.73 -3.60
N LEU A 3 -4.04 -20.18 -2.43
CA LEU A 3 -4.10 -19.38 -1.21
C LEU A 3 -3.24 -18.13 -1.37
N VAL A 4 -3.80 -16.96 -1.12
CA VAL A 4 -3.07 -15.68 -1.21
C VAL A 4 -1.97 -15.60 -0.14
N PHE A 5 -2.23 -16.17 1.04
CA PHE A 5 -1.27 -16.30 2.13
C PHE A 5 -1.13 -17.77 2.53
N PRO A 6 0.00 -18.44 2.20
CA PRO A 6 0.17 -19.88 2.40
C PRO A 6 -0.03 -20.35 3.85
N THR A 7 0.22 -19.46 4.81
CA THR A 7 0.16 -19.71 6.26
C THR A 7 -1.15 -19.27 6.91
N ARG A 8 -2.13 -18.76 6.14
CA ARG A 8 -3.45 -18.31 6.62
C ARG A 8 -3.43 -17.33 7.81
N ASN A 9 -2.33 -16.59 7.95
CA ASN A 9 -2.13 -15.57 8.97
C ASN A 9 -1.80 -14.21 8.33
N GLY A 10 -2.22 -14.02 7.07
CA GLY A 10 -2.03 -12.77 6.36
C GLY A 10 -2.74 -11.62 7.06
N ILE A 11 -2.13 -10.44 7.04
CA ILE A 11 -2.77 -9.21 7.48
C ILE A 11 -2.93 -8.34 6.23
N PHE A 12 -4.17 -8.04 5.88
CA PHE A 12 -4.48 -7.13 4.79
C PHE A 12 -4.66 -5.72 5.34
N HIS A 13 -3.95 -4.76 4.74
CA HIS A 13 -4.04 -3.35 5.09
C HIS A 13 -4.50 -2.54 3.88
N GLN A 14 -5.49 -1.69 4.10
CA GLN A 14 -6.00 -0.73 3.11
C GLN A 14 -6.33 0.60 3.78
N ASP A 15 -6.39 1.66 2.98
CA ASP A 15 -6.98 2.91 3.46
C ASP A 15 -8.50 2.75 3.63
N ASN A 16 -9.10 3.66 4.40
CA ASN A 16 -10.54 3.69 4.65
C ASN A 16 -11.30 4.57 3.64
N ALA A 17 -10.86 4.62 2.38
CA ALA A 17 -11.63 5.30 1.34
C ALA A 17 -13.05 4.72 1.24
N SER A 18 -14.01 5.54 0.80
CA SER A 18 -15.44 5.16 0.78
C SER A 18 -15.70 3.90 -0.04
N CYS A 19 -14.98 3.70 -1.16
CA CYS A 19 -15.07 2.50 -1.97
C CYS A 19 -14.59 1.24 -1.24
N HIS A 20 -13.51 1.33 -0.44
CA HIS A 20 -12.98 0.20 0.33
C HIS A 20 -13.86 -0.17 1.54
N ARG A 21 -14.75 0.73 1.95
CA ARG A 21 -15.74 0.51 3.03
C ARG A 21 -17.14 0.18 2.51
N ALA A 22 -17.32 0.04 1.19
CA ALA A 22 -18.60 -0.35 0.63
C ALA A 22 -19.00 -1.73 1.17
N ARG A 23 -20.29 -1.94 1.42
CA ARG A 23 -20.82 -3.19 2.00
C ARG A 23 -20.34 -4.43 1.23
N ILE A 24 -20.41 -4.39 -0.11
CA ILE A 24 -19.96 -5.48 -0.98
C ILE A 24 -18.47 -5.83 -0.80
N VAL A 25 -17.64 -4.84 -0.48
CA VAL A 25 -16.20 -5.05 -0.23
C VAL A 25 -15.98 -5.67 1.14
N LEU A 26 -16.72 -5.21 2.16
CA LEU A 26 -16.62 -5.77 3.52
C LEU A 26 -17.13 -7.21 3.58
N GLU A 27 -18.25 -7.52 2.91
CA GLU A 27 -18.79 -8.88 2.78
C GLU A 27 -17.75 -9.82 2.13
N TRP A 28 -17.03 -9.36 1.11
CA TRP A 28 -15.94 -10.13 0.49
C TRP A 28 -14.77 -10.41 1.47
N PHE A 29 -14.44 -9.46 2.34
CA PHE A 29 -13.43 -9.69 3.39
C PHE A 29 -13.91 -10.68 4.45
N GLU A 30 -15.20 -10.67 4.80
CA GLU A 30 -15.80 -11.63 5.74
C GLU A 30 -15.74 -13.06 5.19
N GLU A 31 -15.98 -13.25 3.90
CA GLU A 31 -15.86 -14.55 3.21
C GLU A 31 -14.43 -15.13 3.25
N LEU A 32 -13.40 -14.27 3.39
CA LEU A 32 -11.98 -14.64 3.35
C LEU A 32 -11.28 -14.63 4.71
N THR A 33 -12.04 -14.56 5.82
CA THR A 33 -11.50 -14.48 7.18
C THR A 33 -10.59 -15.69 7.54
N ASP A 34 -10.81 -16.85 6.91
CA ASP A 34 -10.00 -18.06 7.09
C ASP A 34 -8.67 -18.04 6.29
N GLU A 35 -8.44 -17.01 5.46
CA GLU A 35 -7.21 -16.82 4.68
C GLU A 35 -6.36 -15.65 5.20
N PHE A 36 -6.99 -14.55 5.57
CA PHE A 36 -6.30 -13.37 6.11
C PHE A 36 -7.25 -12.45 6.89
N HIS A 37 -6.67 -11.60 7.73
CA HIS A 37 -7.41 -10.64 8.53
C HIS A 37 -7.29 -9.22 7.96
N LEU A 38 -8.43 -8.55 7.77
CA LEU A 38 -8.47 -7.12 7.47
C LEU A 38 -8.08 -6.31 8.72
N MET A 39 -6.95 -5.60 8.67
CA MET A 39 -6.50 -4.76 9.77
C MET A 39 -7.42 -3.56 9.97
N SER A 40 -7.81 -3.29 11.21
CA SER A 40 -8.49 -2.04 11.55
C SER A 40 -7.54 -0.86 11.38
N TRP A 41 -8.01 0.17 10.68
CA TRP A 41 -7.19 1.34 10.34
C TRP A 41 -7.92 2.64 10.61
N GLN A 42 -7.18 3.74 10.73
CA GLN A 42 -7.76 5.07 10.88
C GLN A 42 -7.96 5.74 9.50
N PRO A 43 -9.10 6.40 9.25
CA PRO A 43 -9.27 7.20 8.05
C PRO A 43 -8.23 8.33 7.93
N ASN A 44 -7.97 8.79 6.70
CA ASN A 44 -7.15 9.98 6.41
C ASN A 44 -5.75 9.97 7.03
N SER A 45 -5.09 8.81 7.08
CA SER A 45 -3.75 8.64 7.66
C SER A 45 -2.73 8.22 6.58
N PRO A 46 -2.42 9.08 5.59
CA PRO A 46 -1.43 8.75 4.54
C PRO A 46 -0.04 8.49 5.14
N ASP A 47 0.30 9.19 6.24
CA ASP A 47 1.54 9.00 6.99
C ASP A 47 1.67 7.64 7.66
N LEU A 48 0.65 6.80 7.58
CA LEU A 48 0.71 5.43 8.06
C LEU A 48 0.55 4.42 6.91
N ASN A 49 0.24 4.85 5.68
CA ASN A 49 0.14 3.93 4.54
C ASN A 49 1.55 3.64 3.99
N PRO A 50 2.04 2.38 4.02
CA PRO A 50 3.34 2.03 3.43
C PRO A 50 3.38 2.16 1.91
N MET A 51 2.23 2.03 1.24
CA MET A 51 2.14 2.08 -0.23
C MET A 51 2.44 3.46 -0.80
N GLU A 52 2.15 4.54 -0.07
CA GLU A 52 2.47 5.92 -0.51
C GLU A 52 3.95 6.08 -0.83
N HIS A 53 4.83 5.50 -0.02
CA HIS A 53 6.28 5.57 -0.25
C HIS A 53 6.69 4.78 -1.49
N ILE A 54 6.05 3.63 -1.75
CA ILE A 54 6.30 2.85 -2.97
C ILE A 54 5.85 3.65 -4.20
N TRP A 55 4.68 4.27 -4.15
CA TRP A 55 4.17 5.11 -5.24
C TRP A 55 5.07 6.30 -5.51
N ASP A 56 5.51 7.02 -4.49
CA ASP A 56 6.44 8.14 -4.64
C ASP A 56 7.78 7.71 -5.27
N VAL A 57 8.33 6.55 -4.87
CA VAL A 57 9.53 5.98 -5.51
C VAL A 57 9.27 5.68 -6.99
N MET A 58 8.15 5.03 -7.31
CA MET A 58 7.81 4.69 -8.68
C MET A 58 7.61 5.95 -9.53
N GLU A 59 6.92 6.95 -8.99
CA GLU A 59 6.66 8.22 -9.66
C GLU A 59 7.97 8.97 -9.95
N ARG A 60 8.88 9.05 -8.97
CA ARG A 60 10.20 9.66 -9.16
C ARG A 60 11.01 8.97 -10.26
N GLN A 61 11.00 7.63 -10.31
CA GLN A 61 11.66 6.88 -11.39
C GLN A 61 11.00 7.11 -12.74
N LEU A 62 9.67 7.14 -12.80
CA LEU A 62 8.93 7.37 -14.03
C LEU A 62 9.21 8.79 -14.59
N ARG A 63 9.22 9.81 -13.72
CA ARG A 63 9.48 11.21 -14.10
C ARG A 63 10.91 11.44 -14.59
N ALA A 64 11.87 10.62 -14.15
CA ALA A 64 13.25 10.69 -14.60
C ALA A 64 13.46 10.11 -16.02
N GLN A 65 12.50 9.35 -16.55
CA GLN A 65 12.63 8.73 -17.88
C GLN A 65 12.39 9.74 -19.01
N THR A 66 13.27 9.71 -20.00
CA THR A 66 13.20 10.56 -21.21
C THR A 66 13.16 9.68 -22.46
N PRO A 67 12.27 9.95 -23.45
CA PRO A 67 11.23 10.99 -23.43
C PRO A 67 10.07 10.64 -22.47
N PRO A 68 9.21 11.62 -22.12
CA PRO A 68 7.98 11.37 -21.37
C PRO A 68 7.09 10.33 -22.04
N CYS A 69 6.20 9.69 -21.26
CA CYS A 69 5.29 8.67 -21.78
C CYS A 69 4.29 9.31 -22.77
N PRO A 70 4.26 8.88 -24.05
CA PRO A 70 3.40 9.51 -25.05
C PRO A 70 1.94 9.05 -24.98
N ASN A 71 1.67 7.91 -24.33
CA ASN A 71 0.33 7.33 -24.22
C ASN A 71 0.22 6.40 -22.99
N ILE A 72 -1.01 5.97 -22.71
CA ILE A 72 -1.36 5.12 -21.56
C ILE A 72 -0.68 3.74 -21.64
N SER A 73 -0.49 3.18 -22.84
CA SER A 73 0.18 1.88 -22.99
C SER A 73 1.63 1.97 -22.54
N THR A 74 2.37 2.97 -23.02
CA THR A 74 3.76 3.18 -22.62
C THR A 74 3.87 3.51 -21.13
N LEU A 75 2.91 4.25 -20.58
CA LEU A 75 2.85 4.51 -19.14
C LEU A 75 2.70 3.21 -18.34
N ARG A 76 1.75 2.35 -18.73
CA ARG A 76 1.54 1.03 -18.10
C ARG A 76 2.82 0.19 -18.13
N ASP A 77 3.45 0.06 -19.30
CA ASP A 77 4.64 -0.77 -19.48
C ASP A 77 5.81 -0.27 -18.63
N ARG A 78 6.00 1.06 -18.56
CA ARG A 78 7.03 1.67 -17.70
C ARG A 78 6.75 1.48 -16.23
N CYS A 79 5.50 1.65 -15.78
CA CYS A 79 5.11 1.39 -14.39
C CYS A 79 5.36 -0.08 -14.00
N LEU A 80 4.99 -1.03 -14.87
CA LEU A 80 5.26 -2.46 -14.65
C LEU A 80 6.76 -2.74 -14.59
N ASN A 81 7.54 -2.19 -15.53
CA ASN A 81 8.99 -2.34 -15.52
C ASN A 81 9.62 -1.82 -14.23
N ILE A 82 9.23 -0.63 -13.78
CA ILE A 82 9.69 -0.07 -12.50
C ILE A 82 9.31 -1.01 -11.36
N TRP A 83 8.04 -1.43 -11.27
CA TRP A 83 7.54 -2.31 -10.21
C TRP A 83 8.34 -3.62 -10.10
N TYR A 84 8.58 -4.30 -11.23
CA TYR A 84 9.33 -5.56 -11.26
C TYR A 84 10.81 -5.38 -10.93
N ASN A 85 11.38 -4.19 -11.11
CA ASN A 85 12.77 -3.89 -10.80
C ASN A 85 12.97 -3.28 -9.40
N LEU A 86 11.90 -3.03 -8.63
CA LEU A 86 12.03 -2.61 -7.24
C LEU A 86 12.64 -3.74 -6.40
N SER A 87 13.71 -3.44 -5.67
CA SER A 87 14.33 -4.42 -4.76
C SER A 87 13.41 -4.73 -3.58
N ALA A 88 13.55 -5.95 -3.01
CA ALA A 88 12.84 -6.36 -1.81
C ALA A 88 12.97 -5.36 -0.65
N VAL A 89 14.15 -4.74 -0.52
CA VAL A 89 14.45 -3.72 0.52
C VAL A 89 13.52 -2.51 0.42
N MET A 90 13.09 -2.13 -0.79
CA MET A 90 12.16 -1.01 -0.98
C MET A 90 10.80 -1.27 -0.36
N TYR A 91 10.35 -2.53 -0.35
CA TYR A 91 9.08 -2.94 0.28
C TYR A 91 9.24 -3.13 1.79
N GLN A 92 10.38 -3.70 2.22
CA GLN A 92 10.63 -4.02 3.63
C GLN A 92 10.80 -2.77 4.50
N LYS A 93 11.48 -1.73 3.99
CA LYS A 93 11.77 -0.51 4.76
C LYS A 93 10.49 0.22 5.24
N PRO A 94 9.49 0.52 4.37
CA PRO A 94 8.23 1.11 4.81
C PRO A 94 7.53 0.29 5.88
N VAL A 95 7.45 -1.04 5.71
CA VAL A 95 6.81 -1.95 6.67
C VAL A 95 7.55 -1.93 8.01
N ALA A 96 8.87 -2.07 8.00
CA ALA A 96 9.70 -2.03 9.21
C ALA A 96 9.63 -0.68 9.95
N SER A 97 9.32 0.41 9.23
CA SER A 97 9.19 1.74 9.84
C SER A 97 7.88 1.97 10.59
N MET A 98 6.88 1.09 10.41
CA MET A 98 5.52 1.29 10.92
C MET A 98 5.42 1.50 12.43
N PRO A 99 6.10 0.72 13.29
CA PRO A 99 6.05 0.95 14.74
C PRO A 99 6.48 2.38 15.13
N ARG A 100 7.52 2.90 14.47
CA ARG A 100 8.02 4.27 14.69
C ARG A 100 7.01 5.32 14.22
N ARG A 101 6.40 5.12 13.04
CA ARG A 101 5.38 6.04 12.49
C ARG A 101 4.14 6.08 13.39
N VAL A 102 3.64 4.93 13.83
CA VAL A 102 2.51 4.84 14.77
C VAL A 102 2.82 5.55 16.10
N ALA A 103 4.01 5.33 16.67
CA ALA A 103 4.43 6.03 17.89
C ALA A 103 4.50 7.56 17.71
N ALA A 104 4.96 8.02 16.53
CA ALA A 104 5.00 9.43 16.21
C ALA A 104 3.59 10.03 16.08
N VAL A 105 2.65 9.38 15.39
CA VAL A 105 1.24 9.82 15.30
C VAL A 105 0.61 9.87 16.69
N PHE A 106 0.86 8.87 17.53
CA PHE A 106 0.39 8.86 18.91
C PHE A 106 0.92 10.06 19.71
N LYS A 107 2.22 10.34 19.61
CA LYS A 107 2.84 11.52 20.24
C LYS A 107 2.28 12.83 19.70
N ALA A 108 1.96 12.87 18.41
CA ALA A 108 1.33 14.01 17.74
C ALA A 108 -0.18 14.14 18.02
N LYS A 109 -0.75 13.24 18.84
CA LYS A 109 -2.19 13.17 19.17
C LYS A 109 -3.08 13.05 17.92
N GLY A 110 -2.67 12.20 16.99
CA GLY A 110 -3.43 11.94 15.74
C GLY A 110 -3.23 12.99 14.65
N ARG A 111 -2.28 13.92 14.81
CA ARG A 111 -1.89 14.86 13.75
C ARG A 111 -0.88 14.22 12.80
N VAL A 112 -0.75 14.85 11.63
CA VAL A 112 0.22 14.53 10.58
C VAL A 112 1.64 14.48 11.16
N ILE A 113 2.44 13.54 10.67
CA ILE A 113 3.86 13.39 11.02
C ILE A 113 4.71 13.47 9.75
N GLU A 114 5.85 14.17 9.86
CA GLU A 114 6.88 14.24 8.80
C GLU A 114 7.91 13.10 8.93
#